data_AF-K7ZQ57-F1
#
_entry.id   AF-K7ZQ57-F1
#
_cell.length_a   1.000
_cell.length_b   1.000
_cell.length_c   1.000
_cell.angle_alpha   90.00
_cell.angle_beta   90.00
_cell.angle_gamma   90.00
#
_symmetry.space_group_name_H-M   'P 1'
#
loop_
_entity.id
_entity.type
_entity.pdbx_description
1 polymer ?
#
loop_
_entity_poly.entity_id
_entity_poly.type
_entity_poly.pdbx_seq_one_letter_code
_entity_poly.pdbx_strand_id
1 'polypeptide(L)'
;MDKEQLKKTIYDYVKEYKEIPIYQLEDLFEEINHDYIGRTSITHDKDENIVFWSGWNKITMFALIELVKSEQLDLVYRGRFVMRYLLDGRVPNLPLAICYPEDGQQTDVPSWVPMVLRINKEEKIK
;
A
#
# COMPACT_ATOMS: atom_id res chain seq x y z
N MET A 1 -8.55 -8.26 16.20
CA MET A 1 -9.13 -8.91 15.01
C MET A 1 -8.11 -9.88 14.45
N ASP A 2 -8.52 -11.01 13.88
CA ASP A 2 -7.57 -11.91 13.18
C ASP A 2 -7.25 -11.42 11.76
N LYS A 3 -6.24 -12.03 11.15
CA LYS A 3 -5.73 -11.63 9.83
C LYS A 3 -6.75 -11.86 8.69
N GLU A 4 -7.54 -12.93 8.73
CA GLU A 4 -8.50 -13.22 7.65
C GLU A 4 -9.69 -12.27 7.70
N GLN A 5 -10.14 -11.92 8.91
CA GLN A 5 -11.17 -10.89 9.08
C GLN A 5 -10.66 -9.52 8.62
N LEU A 6 -9.42 -9.16 8.97
CA LEU A 6 -8.77 -7.92 8.51
C LEU A 6 -8.68 -7.86 6.98
N LYS A 7 -8.29 -8.96 6.32
CA LYS A 7 -8.21 -9.05 4.85
C LYS A 7 -9.55 -8.73 4.20
N LYS A 8 -10.63 -9.34 4.71
CA LYS A 8 -11.99 -9.09 4.20
C LYS A 8 -12.37 -7.62 4.35
N THR A 9 -12.12 -7.03 5.53
CA THR A 9 -12.41 -5.62 5.79
C THR A 9 -11.64 -4.70 4.85
N ILE A 10 -10.33 -4.94 4.64
CA ILE A 10 -9.51 -4.15 3.70
C ILE A 10 -10.07 -4.26 2.27
N TYR A 11 -10.40 -5.47 1.82
CA TYR A 11 -10.94 -5.69 0.49
C TYR A 11 -12.28 -4.97 0.28
N ASP A 12 -13.21 -5.10 1.24
CA ASP A 12 -14.53 -4.46 1.18
C ASP A 12 -14.41 -2.93 1.14
N TYR A 13 -13.49 -2.36 1.92
CA TYR A 13 -13.19 -0.92 1.90
C TYR A 13 -12.65 -0.46 0.53
N VAL A 14 -11.61 -1.12 -0.02
CA VAL A 14 -11.08 -0.77 -1.35
C VAL A 14 -12.15 -0.94 -2.44
N LYS A 15 -13.03 -1.93 -2.32
CA LYS A 15 -14.13 -2.17 -3.25
C LYS A 15 -15.12 -1.03 -3.30
N GLU A 16 -15.46 -0.45 -2.16
CA GLU A 16 -16.36 0.70 -2.06
C GLU A 16 -15.79 1.93 -2.78
N TYR A 17 -14.51 2.23 -2.55
CA TYR A 17 -13.86 3.44 -3.09
C TYR A 17 -13.20 3.25 -4.48
N LYS A 18 -13.14 2.00 -4.98
CA LYS A 18 -12.57 1.58 -6.28
C LYS A 18 -11.05 1.75 -6.44
N GLU A 19 -10.49 2.89 -6.07
CA GLU A 19 -9.04 3.19 -6.07
C GLU A 19 -8.74 4.15 -4.92
N ILE A 20 -7.83 3.79 -4.02
CA ILE A 20 -7.45 4.61 -2.85
C ILE A 20 -5.92 4.66 -2.69
N PRO A 21 -5.34 5.76 -2.17
CA PRO A 21 -3.98 5.75 -1.65
C PRO A 21 -3.82 4.69 -0.56
N ILE A 22 -2.66 4.02 -0.48
CA ILE A 22 -2.44 2.97 0.53
C ILE A 22 -2.61 3.49 1.97
N TYR A 23 -2.21 4.74 2.24
CA TYR A 23 -2.36 5.37 3.56
C TYR A 23 -3.82 5.54 3.98
N GLN A 24 -4.77 5.52 3.05
CA GLN A 24 -6.19 5.71 3.39
C GLN A 24 -6.73 4.50 4.17
N LEU A 25 -6.05 3.34 4.13
CA LEU A 25 -6.37 2.22 5.01
C LEU A 25 -6.16 2.56 6.50
N GLU A 26 -5.38 3.58 6.85
CA GLU A 26 -5.24 4.03 8.23
C GLU A 26 -6.54 4.59 8.78
N ASP A 27 -7.35 5.27 7.96
CA ASP A 27 -8.70 5.73 8.37
C ASP A 27 -9.59 4.53 8.72
N LEU A 28 -9.53 3.47 7.90
CA LEU A 28 -10.24 2.22 8.17
C LEU A 28 -9.77 1.58 9.47
N PHE A 29 -8.45 1.53 9.69
CA PHE A 29 -7.89 0.90 10.89
C PHE A 29 -8.27 1.66 12.16
N GLU A 30 -8.29 3.00 12.10
CA GLU A 30 -8.80 3.85 13.19
C GLU A 30 -10.30 3.62 13.43
N GLU A 31 -11.11 3.57 12.38
CA GLU A 31 -12.57 3.34 12.46
C GLU A 31 -12.90 2.01 13.16
N ILE A 32 -12.16 0.94 12.85
CA ILE A 32 -12.38 -0.39 13.44
C ILE A 32 -11.55 -0.63 14.71
N ASN A 33 -10.84 0.38 15.21
CA ASN A 33 -9.95 0.31 16.38
C ASN A 33 -8.93 -0.85 16.30
N HIS A 34 -8.35 -1.04 15.11
CA HIS A 34 -7.31 -2.03 14.85
C HIS A 34 -5.93 -1.43 15.09
N ASP A 35 -5.18 -1.99 16.04
CA ASP A 35 -3.78 -1.60 16.27
C ASP A 35 -2.93 -2.02 15.06
N TYR A 36 -2.58 -1.04 14.23
CA TYR A 36 -1.85 -1.24 12.98
C TYR A 36 -0.40 -0.76 13.04
N ILE A 37 -0.01 0.02 14.05
CA ILE A 37 1.30 0.68 14.11
C ILE A 37 2.42 -0.36 14.26
N GLY A 38 3.51 -0.17 13.52
CA GLY A 38 4.66 -1.06 13.59
C GLY A 38 5.87 -0.56 12.80
N ARG A 39 6.73 -1.50 12.40
CA ARG A 39 8.02 -1.21 11.75
C ARG A 39 8.25 -2.05 10.49
N THR A 40 7.19 -2.66 9.95
CA THR A 40 7.27 -3.44 8.72
C THR A 40 7.15 -2.49 7.52
N SER A 41 7.82 -2.82 6.43
CA SER A 41 7.73 -2.13 5.15
C SER A 41 7.36 -3.11 4.03
N ILE A 42 6.77 -2.57 2.96
CA ILE A 42 6.62 -3.22 1.67
C ILE A 42 7.56 -2.49 0.72
N THR A 43 8.41 -3.23 0.03
CA THR A 43 9.38 -2.70 -0.92
C THR A 43 9.15 -3.30 -2.31
N HIS A 44 9.75 -2.67 -3.31
CA HIS A 44 9.87 -3.23 -4.65
C HIS A 44 10.70 -4.54 -4.59
N ASP A 45 10.40 -5.48 -5.47
CA ASP A 45 11.03 -6.81 -5.50
C ASP A 45 12.47 -6.77 -6.04
N LYS A 46 12.74 -5.90 -7.01
CA LYS A 46 14.08 -5.69 -7.61
C LYS A 46 14.95 -4.63 -6.91
N ASP A 47 14.33 -3.64 -6.25
CA ASP A 47 15.05 -2.53 -5.60
C ASP A 47 14.44 -2.27 -4.21
N GLU A 48 15.07 -2.81 -3.18
CA GLU A 48 14.59 -2.67 -1.80
C GLU A 48 14.60 -1.22 -1.28
N ASN A 49 15.32 -0.31 -1.94
CA ASN A 49 15.29 1.11 -1.60
C ASN A 49 14.00 1.78 -2.06
N ILE A 50 13.21 1.17 -2.95
CA ILE A 50 11.88 1.68 -3.31
C ILE A 50 10.85 1.12 -2.34
N VAL A 51 10.38 1.97 -1.44
CA VAL A 51 9.43 1.63 -0.38
C VAL A 51 8.02 2.00 -0.83
N PHE A 52 7.16 0.99 -0.98
CA PHE A 52 5.75 1.17 -1.30
C PHE A 52 4.95 1.70 -0.10
N TRP A 53 5.27 1.20 1.09
CA TRP A 53 4.72 1.70 2.35
C TRP A 53 5.54 1.21 3.55
N SER A 54 5.48 1.94 4.66
CA SER A 54 6.15 1.57 5.92
C SER A 54 5.39 2.09 7.13
N GLY A 55 5.54 1.41 8.27
CA GLY A 55 5.00 1.89 9.55
C GLY A 55 3.88 1.02 10.11
N TRP A 56 3.54 -0.08 9.44
CA TRP A 56 2.53 -1.03 9.93
C TRP A 56 3.15 -2.26 10.60
N ASN A 57 2.42 -2.89 11.50
CA ASN A 57 2.81 -4.17 12.10
C ASN A 57 2.70 -5.33 11.09
N LYS A 58 3.30 -6.46 11.46
CA LYS A 58 3.41 -7.63 10.57
C LYS A 58 2.06 -8.19 10.17
N ILE A 59 1.09 -8.23 11.09
CA ILE A 59 -0.24 -8.80 10.81
C ILE A 59 -0.94 -7.97 9.73
N THR A 60 -0.94 -6.64 9.90
CA THR A 60 -1.54 -5.71 8.95
C THR A 60 -0.84 -5.76 7.59
N MET A 61 0.49 -5.78 7.59
CA MET A 61 1.26 -5.82 6.36
C MET A 61 1.04 -7.13 5.59
N PHE A 62 1.02 -8.27 6.29
CA PHE A 62 0.77 -9.57 5.65
C PHE A 62 -0.66 -9.71 5.16
N ALA A 63 -1.66 -9.16 5.87
CA ALA A 63 -3.03 -9.12 5.37
C ALA A 63 -3.09 -8.42 4.00
N LEU A 64 -2.49 -7.23 3.87
CA LEU A 64 -2.46 -6.53 2.59
C LEU A 64 -1.68 -7.28 1.51
N ILE A 65 -0.46 -7.76 1.83
CA ILE A 65 0.38 -8.48 0.85
C ILE A 65 -0.32 -9.74 0.34
N GLU A 66 -1.05 -10.47 1.19
CA GLU A 66 -1.79 -11.65 0.75
C GLU A 66 -2.90 -11.29 -0.24
N LEU A 67 -3.66 -10.22 -0.02
CA LEU A 67 -4.67 -9.74 -0.98
C LEU A 67 -4.06 -9.38 -2.34
N VAL A 68 -2.86 -8.77 -2.33
CA VAL A 68 -2.14 -8.41 -3.55
C VAL A 68 -1.59 -9.64 -4.26
N LYS A 69 -0.98 -10.57 -3.52
CA LYS A 69 -0.43 -11.82 -4.09
C LYS A 69 -1.50 -12.78 -4.58
N SER A 70 -2.70 -12.75 -4.00
CA SER A 70 -3.85 -13.52 -4.47
C SER A 70 -4.64 -12.82 -5.57
N GLU A 71 -4.10 -11.75 -6.16
CA GLU A 71 -4.71 -11.00 -7.26
C GLU A 71 -6.12 -10.46 -6.95
N GLN A 72 -6.43 -10.24 -5.67
CA GLN A 72 -7.70 -9.61 -5.27
C GLN A 72 -7.61 -8.08 -5.34
N LEU A 73 -6.43 -7.55 -5.00
CA LEU A 73 -6.10 -6.14 -5.08
C LEU A 73 -4.86 -5.94 -5.95
N ASP A 74 -4.85 -4.87 -6.73
CA ASP A 74 -3.63 -4.38 -7.35
C ASP A 74 -3.00 -3.31 -6.46
N LEU A 75 -1.69 -3.40 -6.23
CA LEU A 75 -0.87 -2.33 -5.66
C LEU A 75 -0.13 -1.63 -6.81
N VAL A 76 -0.52 -0.40 -7.12
CA VAL A 76 -0.11 0.26 -8.37
C VAL A 76 0.54 1.60 -8.10
N TYR A 77 1.67 1.85 -8.75
CA TYR A 77 2.28 3.18 -8.75
C TYR A 77 1.42 4.20 -9.52
N ARG A 78 1.25 5.39 -8.93
CA ARG A 78 0.56 6.53 -9.55
C ARG A 78 1.28 7.84 -9.26
N GLY A 79 2.20 8.24 -10.13
CA GLY A 79 2.91 9.53 -9.99
C GLY A 79 1.99 10.75 -9.80
N ARG A 80 0.80 10.76 -10.39
CA ARG A 80 -0.20 11.85 -10.20
C ARG A 80 -0.68 12.02 -8.74
N PHE A 81 -0.49 11.03 -7.87
CA PHE A 81 -0.89 11.07 -6.47
C PHE A 81 0.17 11.70 -5.55
N VAL A 82 1.38 12.04 -6.03
CA VAL A 82 2.41 12.70 -5.19
C VAL A 82 1.84 13.90 -4.45
N MET A 83 1.19 14.83 -5.16
CA MET A 83 0.64 16.04 -4.53
C MET A 83 -0.42 15.70 -3.49
N ARG A 84 -1.20 14.64 -3.69
CA ARG A 84 -2.24 14.23 -2.74
C ARG A 84 -1.62 13.73 -1.42
N TYR A 85 -0.60 12.88 -1.50
CA TYR A 85 0.17 12.42 -0.33
C TYR A 85 0.76 13.59 0.46
N LEU A 86 1.37 14.55 -0.25
CA LEU A 86 2.01 15.72 0.38
C LEU A 86 0.99 16.66 1.03
N LEU A 87 -0.15 16.92 0.38
CA LEU A 87 -1.21 17.77 0.91
C LEU A 87 -1.90 17.14 2.11
N ASP A 88 -2.10 15.82 2.11
CA ASP A 88 -2.69 15.10 3.25
C ASP A 88 -1.69 14.92 4.40
N GLY A 89 -0.38 15.16 4.17
CA GLY A 89 0.68 14.94 5.16
C GLY A 89 0.89 13.47 5.53
N ARG A 90 0.30 12.55 4.78
CA ARG A 90 0.31 11.10 5.03
C ARG A 90 1.34 10.43 4.14
N VAL A 91 2.59 10.52 4.56
CA VAL A 91 3.76 9.99 3.84
C VAL A 91 4.55 9.05 4.73
N PRO A 92 5.23 8.04 4.16
CA PRO A 92 6.29 7.33 4.88
C PRO A 92 7.34 8.32 5.38
N ASN A 93 7.96 8.04 6.53
CA ASN A 93 9.06 8.84 7.07
C ASN A 93 10.38 8.57 6.30
N LEU A 94 10.35 8.87 5.00
CA LEU A 94 11.37 8.64 4.00
C LEU A 94 11.33 9.78 2.97
N PRO A 95 12.41 10.05 2.23
CA PRO A 95 12.35 10.93 1.07
C PRO A 95 11.41 10.37 -0.02
N LEU A 96 10.82 11.26 -0.81
CA LEU A 96 10.11 10.88 -2.03
C LEU A 96 11.13 10.50 -3.11
N ALA A 97 10.91 9.38 -3.81
CA ALA A 97 11.74 8.98 -4.94
C ALA A 97 11.56 9.96 -6.10
N ILE A 98 12.68 10.36 -6.74
CA ILE A 98 12.66 11.27 -7.89
C ILE A 98 12.14 10.55 -9.15
N CYS A 99 12.51 9.28 -9.31
CA CYS A 99 12.08 8.42 -10.40
C CYS A 99 11.47 7.14 -9.81
N TYR A 100 10.41 6.62 -10.45
CA TYR A 100 10.07 5.21 -10.26
C TYR A 100 11.15 4.38 -10.96
N PRO A 101 11.65 3.29 -10.37
CA PRO A 101 12.69 2.49 -11.00
C PRO A 101 12.22 2.03 -12.39
N GLU A 102 12.90 2.50 -13.43
CA GLU A 102 12.91 1.82 -14.72
C GLU A 102 13.88 0.64 -14.61
N ASP A 103 13.66 -0.43 -15.39
CA ASP A 103 14.46 -1.65 -15.30
C ASP A 103 15.98 -1.35 -15.26
N GLY A 104 16.61 -1.60 -14.11
CA GLY A 104 18.05 -1.46 -13.91
C GLY A 104 18.54 -0.19 -13.19
N GLN A 105 17.67 0.77 -12.84
CA GLN A 105 18.05 1.90 -11.97
C GLN A 105 17.72 1.60 -10.52
N GLN A 106 18.77 1.41 -9.71
CA GLN A 106 18.65 1.28 -8.26
C GLN A 106 18.75 2.67 -7.61
N THR A 107 17.84 2.97 -6.69
CA THR A 107 17.95 4.18 -5.87
C THR A 107 19.00 4.01 -4.78
N ASP A 108 19.83 5.02 -4.54
CA ASP A 108 20.91 4.94 -3.54
C ASP A 108 20.40 5.07 -2.09
N VAL A 109 19.18 5.59 -1.92
CA VAL A 109 18.59 5.88 -0.61
C VAL A 109 17.15 5.34 -0.54
N PRO A 110 16.74 4.74 0.59
CA PRO A 110 15.36 4.32 0.79
C PRO A 110 14.39 5.49 0.58
N SER A 111 13.49 5.36 -0.38
CA SER A 111 12.60 6.41 -0.83
C SER A 111 11.21 5.85 -1.08
N TRP A 112 10.17 6.63 -0.78
CA TRP A 112 8.79 6.22 -1.05
C TRP A 112 8.30 6.64 -2.43
N VAL A 113 7.29 5.93 -2.92
CA VAL A 113 6.57 6.25 -4.16
C VAL A 113 5.06 6.25 -3.88
N PRO A 114 4.25 7.10 -4.56
CA PRO A 114 2.81 7.13 -4.36
C PRO A 114 2.15 5.86 -4.89
N MET A 115 1.75 4.98 -3.98
CA MET A 115 1.05 3.75 -4.31
C MET A 115 -0.46 3.90 -4.10
N VAL A 116 -1.23 3.24 -4.95
CA VAL A 116 -2.68 3.12 -4.77
C VAL A 116 -3.07 1.65 -4.76
N LEU A 117 -4.13 1.36 -4.01
CA LEU A 117 -4.83 0.09 -4.01
C LEU A 117 -6.08 0.22 -4.88
N ARG A 118 -6.35 -0.79 -5.68
CA ARG A 118 -7.60 -0.91 -6.43
C ARG A 118 -8.02 -2.36 -6.54
N ILE A 119 -9.30 -2.60 -6.79
CA ILE A 119 -9.80 -3.95 -7.10
C ILE A 119 -9.17 -4.42 -8.40
N ASN A 120 -8.64 -5.65 -8.40
CA ASN A 120 -8.20 -6.30 -9.62
C ASN A 120 -9.43 -6.58 -10.50
N LYS A 121 -9.42 -6.10 -11.75
CA LYS A 121 -10.56 -6.20 -12.67
C LYS A 121 -10.65 -7.55 -13.38
N GLU A 122 -9.71 -8.47 -13.15
CA GLU A 122 -9.76 -9.84 -13.65
C GLU A 122 -10.65 -10.74 -12.77
N GLU A 123 -11.79 -10.23 -12.28
CA GLU A 123 -12.93 -11.11 -11.98
C GLU A 123 -13.39 -11.76 -13.30
N LYS A 124 -12.65 -12.79 -13.74
CA LYS A 124 -13.20 -13.80 -14.63
C LYS A 124 -14.39 -14.40 -13.88
N ILE A 125 -15.57 -14.02 -14.34
CA ILE A 125 -16.82 -14.68 -14.05
C ILE A 125 -16.55 -16.19 -14.13
N LYS A 126 -16.91 -16.86 -13.03
CA LYS A 126 -16.81 -18.30 -12.75
C LYS A 126 -16.87 -19.22 -13.96
#